data_AF-E2BAN6-F1
#
_entry.id   AF-E2BAN6-F1
#
_cell.length_a   1.000
_cell.length_b   1.000
_cell.length_c   1.000
_cell.angle_alpha   90.00
_cell.angle_beta   90.00
_cell.angle_gamma   90.00
#
_symmetry.space_group_name_H-M   'P 1'
#
loop_
_entity.id
_entity.type
_entity.pdbx_description
1 polymer ?
#
loop_
_entity_poly.entity_id
_entity_poly.type
_entity_poly.pdbx_seq_one_letter_code
_entity_poly.pdbx_strand_id
1 'polypeptide(L)' 'YNDMKYFLEEIVELVIVKGEYILVGDFNIDMMVDSFYARKLRTTLLSLRMKQFVDKPTRITKDSQTIIDLV' A
#
# COMPACT_ATOMS: atom_id res chain seq x y z
N TYR A 1 3.47 9.77 12.30
CA TYR A 1 2.06 9.38 12.00
C TYR A 1 1.48 10.05 10.75
N ASN A 2 1.88 11.30 10.47
CA ASN A 2 1.80 11.90 9.14
C ASN A 2 2.89 11.32 8.19
N ASP A 3 3.89 10.67 8.80
CA ASP A 3 5.13 10.21 8.18
C ASP A 3 4.93 9.17 7.08
N MET A 4 4.00 8.20 7.19
CA MET A 4 3.86 7.18 6.12
C MET A 4 3.33 7.77 4.81
N LYS A 5 2.41 8.74 4.89
CA LYS A 5 1.92 9.44 3.70
C LYS A 5 3.06 10.26 3.09
N TYR A 6 3.74 11.08 3.90
CA TYR A 6 4.85 11.91 3.41
C TYR A 6 6.02 11.06 2.89
N PHE A 7 6.32 9.94 3.52
CA PHE A 7 7.33 8.99 3.06
C PHE A 7 6.96 8.38 1.70
N LEU A 8 5.70 8.00 1.50
CA LEU A 8 5.23 7.50 0.21
C LEU A 8 5.26 8.61 -0.86
N GLU A 9 4.83 9.82 -0.52
CA GLU A 9 4.90 10.98 -1.43
C GLU A 9 6.35 11.30 -1.81
N GLU A 10 7.27 11.36 -0.84
CA GLU A 10 8.71 11.59 -1.05
C GLU A 10 9.34 10.49 -1.91
N ILE A 11 9.07 9.21 -1.62
CA ILE A 11 9.56 8.11 -2.46
C ILE A 11 9.02 8.28 -3.87
N VAL A 12 7.71 8.46 -4.02
CA VAL A 12 7.06 8.56 -5.32
C VAL A 12 7.59 9.75 -6.12
N GLU A 13 7.79 10.91 -5.50
CA GLU A 13 8.43 12.06 -6.14
C GLU A 13 9.85 11.75 -6.62
N LEU A 14 10.64 11.03 -5.81
CA LEU A 14 11.99 10.59 -6.18
C LEU A 14 12.00 9.60 -7.35
N VAL A 15 11.01 8.70 -7.44
CA VAL A 15 10.93 7.70 -8.54
C VAL A 15 10.19 8.20 -9.79
N ILE A 16 9.23 9.12 -9.66
CA ILE A 16 8.45 9.69 -10.78
C ILE A 16 9.35 10.37 -11.79
N VAL A 17 10.41 11.03 -11.33
CA VAL A 17 11.41 11.67 -12.21
C VAL A 17 12.04 10.64 -13.17
N LYS A 18 11.98 9.34 -12.84
CA LYS A 18 12.55 8.23 -13.64
C LYS A 18 11.54 7.51 -14.54
N GLY A 19 10.26 7.92 -14.56
CA GLY A 19 9.23 7.32 -15.41
C GLY A 19 8.25 6.41 -14.67
N GLU A 20 7.98 5.23 -15.22
CA GLU A 20 7.08 4.23 -14.62
C GLU A 20 7.77 3.52 -13.44
N TYR A 21 7.07 3.37 -12.32
CA TYR A 21 7.58 2.73 -11.10
C TYR A 21 6.55 1.76 -10.52
N ILE A 22 7.05 0.76 -9.81
CA ILE A 22 6.25 -0.20 -9.03
C ILE A 22 6.75 -0.13 -7.60
N LEU A 23 5.84 -0.02 -6.64
CA LEU A 23 6.16 -0.04 -5.22
C LEU A 23 5.80 -1.42 -4.67
N VAL A 24 6.79 -2.15 -4.17
CA VAL A 24 6.60 -3.50 -3.63
C VAL A 24 7.10 -3.53 -2.19
N GLY A 25 6.32 -4.13 -1.28
CA GLY A 25 6.78 -4.36 0.08
C GLY A 25 5.70 -4.92 1.01
N ASP A 26 6.12 -5.28 2.22
CA ASP A 26 5.24 -5.62 3.33
C ASP A 26 4.85 -4.33 4.08
N PHE A 27 3.58 -3.97 4.02
CA PHE A 27 3.06 -2.75 4.64
C PHE A 27 2.56 -3.01 6.06
N ASN A 28 2.38 -4.28 6.44
CA ASN A 28 1.76 -4.68 7.71
C ASN A 28 0.40 -4.01 7.98
N ILE A 29 -0.31 -3.60 6.91
CA ILE A 29 -1.65 -3.03 6.94
C ILE A 29 -2.57 -4.00 6.22
N ASP A 30 -3.53 -4.57 6.93
CA ASP A 30 -4.48 -5.48 6.30
C ASP A 30 -5.46 -4.72 5.40
N MET A 31 -5.31 -4.92 4.09
CA MET A 31 -6.11 -4.31 3.05
C MET A 31 -7.46 -5.02 2.82
N MET A 32 -7.75 -6.11 3.53
CA MET A 32 -9.07 -6.77 3.46
C MET A 32 -10.12 -6.11 4.35
N VAL A 33 -9.70 -5.38 5.39
CA VAL A 33 -10.60 -4.74 6.36
C VAL A 33 -10.72 -3.24 6.13
N ASP A 34 -11.87 -2.66 6.49
CA ASP A 34 -12.08 -1.21 6.43
C ASP A 34 -11.57 -0.50 7.71
N SER A 35 -10.27 -0.65 7.97
CA SER A 35 -9.60 0.03 9.08
C SER A 35 -9.25 1.48 8.72
N PHE A 36 -9.00 2.32 9.73
CA PHE A 36 -8.52 3.70 9.51
C PHE A 36 -7.26 3.73 8.62
N TYR A 37 -6.29 2.84 8.89
CA TYR A 37 -5.04 2.78 8.13
C TYR A 37 -5.25 2.27 6.70
N ALA A 38 -6.09 1.25 6.51
CA ALA A 38 -6.43 0.75 5.18
C ALA A 38 -7.12 1.83 4.33
N ARG A 39 -8.07 2.57 4.91
CA ARG A 39 -8.70 3.72 4.22
C ARG A 39 -7.68 4.79 3.86
N LYS A 40 -6.81 5.17 4.80
CA LYS A 40 -5.77 6.18 4.56
C LYS A 40 -4.83 5.76 3.42
N LEU A 41 -4.35 4.52 3.44
CA LEU A 41 -3.46 3.99 2.41
C LEU A 41 -4.14 3.91 1.04
N ARG A 42 -5.38 3.40 0.96
CA ARG A 42 -6.16 3.39 -0.30
C ARG A 42 -6.32 4.80 -0.88
N THR A 43 -6.69 5.78 -0.05
CA THR A 43 -6.84 7.17 -0.50
C THR A 43 -5.52 7.75 -0.99
N THR A 44 -4.41 7.48 -0.31
CA THR A 44 -3.07 7.91 -0.75
C THR A 44 -2.70 7.28 -2.09
N LEU A 45 -2.80 5.96 -2.24
CA LEU A 45 -2.50 5.26 -3.50
C LEU A 45 -3.36 5.78 -4.66
N LEU A 46 -4.66 5.99 -4.42
CA LEU A 46 -5.57 6.59 -5.40
C LEU A 46 -5.17 8.01 -5.79
N SER A 47 -4.77 8.85 -4.82
CA SER A 47 -4.31 10.22 -5.09
C SER A 47 -3.03 10.27 -5.93
N LEU A 48 -2.18 9.24 -5.81
CA LEU A 48 -0.96 9.06 -6.57
C LEU A 48 -1.19 8.32 -7.90
N ARG A 49 -2.44 8.00 -8.23
CA ARG A 49 -2.84 7.20 -9.41
C ARG A 49 -2.18 5.82 -9.45
N MET A 50 -1.85 5.26 -8.29
CA MET A 50 -1.29 3.93 -8.16
C MET A 50 -2.40 2.90 -8.09
N LYS A 51 -2.21 1.78 -8.78
CA LYS A 51 -3.12 0.64 -8.76
C LYS A 51 -2.49 -0.47 -7.92
N GLN A 52 -3.23 -0.95 -6.93
CA GLN A 52 -2.88 -2.15 -6.18
C GLN A 52 -3.20 -3.39 -7.03
N PHE A 53 -2.20 -4.27 -7.21
CA PHE A 53 -2.31 -5.49 -8.02
C PHE A 53 -2.60 -6.75 -7.19
N VAL A 54 -2.24 -6.78 -5.91
CA VAL A 54 -2.51 -7.94 -5.04
C VAL A 54 -3.98 -7.93 -4.62
N ASP A 55 -4.71 -8.98 -5.01
CA ASP A 55 -6.15 -9.16 -4.76
C ASP A 55 -6.48 -10.41 -3.91
N LYS A 56 -5.46 -11.20 -3.56
CA LYS A 56 -5.57 -12.41 -2.73
C LYS A 56 -4.70 -12.30 -1.49
N PRO A 57 -5.07 -12.96 -0.37
CA PRO A 57 -4.29 -12.95 0.86
C PRO A 57 -2.84 -13.38 0.64
N THR A 58 -1.91 -12.59 1.15
CA THR A 58 -0.46 -12.89 1.08
C THR A 58 0.06 -13.51 2.38
N ARG A 59 -0.68 -13.29 3.49
CA ARG A 59 -0.45 -13.97 4.75
C ARG A 59 -1.66 -14.83 5.10
N ILE A 60 -1.43 -16.14 5.20
CA ILE A 60 -2.43 -17.15 5.58
C ILE A 60 -1.95 -17.83 6.86
N THR A 61 -2.80 -17.79 7.88
CA THR A 61 -2.62 -18.54 9.13
C THR A 61 -3.77 -19.53 9.30
N LYS A 62 -3.72 -20.36 10.33
CA LYS A 62 -4.81 -21.30 10.64
C LYS A 62 -6.15 -20.60 10.84
N ASP A 63 -6.12 -19.40 11.43
CA ASP A 63 -7.31 -18.70 11.91
C ASP A 63 -7.64 -17.42 11.13
N SER A 64 -6.76 -16.98 10.22
CA SER A 64 -6.95 -15.71 9.49
C SER A 64 -6.23 -15.66 8.15
N GLN A 65 -6.73 -14.79 7.28
CA GLN A 65 -6.16 -14.46 5.98
C GLN A 65 -6.13 -12.93 5.84
N THR A 66 -5.00 -12.36 5.44
CA THR A 66 -4.82 -10.91 5.30
C THR A 66 -4.03 -10.54 4.05
N ILE A 67 -4.32 -9.38 3.45
CA ILE A 67 -3.50 -8.80 2.38
C ILE A 67 -2.62 -7.72 3.03
N ILE A 68 -1.32 -8.01 3.21
CA ILE A 68 -0.37 -7.09 3.85
C ILE A 68 0.81 -6.73 2.94
N ASP A 69 1.14 -7.59 1.99
CA ASP A 69 2.12 -7.29 0.95
C ASP A 69 1.42 -6.62 -0.23
N LEU A 70 1.98 -5.51 -0.70
CA LEU A 70 1.39 -4.68 -1.75
C LEU A 70 2.31 -4.57 -2.96
N VAL A 71 1.69 -4.41 -4.13
CA VAL A 71 2.32 -4.21 -5.45
C VAL A 71 1.47 -3.21 -6.22
#